data_AF-A0A7V9JKB9-F1
#
_entry.id   AF-A0A7V9JKB9-F1
#
_cell.length_a   1.000
_cell.length_b   1.000
_cell.length_c   1.000
_cell.angle_alpha   90.00
_cell.angle_beta   90.00
_cell.angle_gamma   90.00
#
_symmetry.space_group_name_H-M   'P 1'
#
loop_
_entity.id
_entity.type
_entity.pdbx_description
1 polymer ?
#
loop_
_entity_poly.entity_id
_entity_poly.type
_entity_poly.pdbx_seq_one_letter_code
_entity_poly.pdbx_strand_id
1 'polypeptide(L)'
;MQRIVVATDRSETAGRAVAWAADLAARTDAELVLLQVVADEAASDPFALRAEAERVAGPRGRARVHVDPDPSHGIVTAAEEERADVLVVGKRRHGRPQGVSARQRPKPRLAQCALHRRDRQHDGRRGLVVAARGARG
;
A
#
# COMPACT_ATOMS: atom_id res chain seq x y z
N MET A 1 8.00 -2.42 -15.62
CA MET A 1 7.13 -2.45 -14.43
C MET A 1 5.73 -2.15 -14.91
N GLN A 2 4.77 -3.02 -14.65
CA GLN A 2 3.40 -2.89 -15.14
C GLN A 2 2.45 -2.35 -14.08
N ARG A 3 2.62 -2.71 -12.80
CA ARG A 3 1.66 -2.34 -11.74
C ARG A 3 2.29 -2.01 -10.40
N ILE A 4 1.87 -0.87 -9.86
CA ILE A 4 2.20 -0.41 -8.51
C ILE A 4 0.94 -0.47 -7.67
N VAL A 5 1.02 -1.10 -6.50
CA VAL A 5 -0.04 -1.09 -5.49
C VAL A 5 0.38 -0.17 -4.35
N VAL A 6 -0.49 0.72 -3.91
CA VAL A 6 -0.31 1.52 -2.70
C VAL A 6 -1.41 1.23 -1.70
N ALA A 7 -1.05 0.68 -0.54
CA ALA A 7 -1.98 0.49 0.56
C ALA A 7 -2.21 1.81 1.29
N THR A 8 -3.47 2.22 1.40
CA THR A 8 -3.88 3.47 2.05
C THR A 8 -4.96 3.23 3.09
N ASP A 9 -4.87 3.96 4.19
CA ASP A 9 -5.92 4.09 5.19
C ASP A 9 -6.55 5.48 5.22
N ARG A 10 -6.28 6.27 4.16
CA ARG A 10 -6.74 7.65 4.00
C ARG A 10 -6.30 8.62 5.11
N SER A 11 -5.31 8.25 5.91
CA SER A 11 -4.66 9.18 6.84
C SER A 11 -3.78 10.18 6.08
N GLU A 12 -3.46 11.32 6.70
CA GLU A 12 -2.54 12.32 6.14
C GLU A 12 -1.18 11.71 5.77
N THR A 13 -0.68 10.76 6.59
CA THR A 13 0.54 10.01 6.30
C THR A 13 0.41 9.08 5.10
N ALA A 14 -0.78 8.56 4.84
CA ALA A 14 -1.05 7.77 3.64
C ALA A 14 -1.05 8.62 2.37
N GLY A 15 -1.45 9.90 2.46
CA GLY A 15 -1.40 10.84 1.33
C GLY A 15 0.01 10.98 0.73
N ARG A 16 1.06 11.00 1.56
CA ARG A 16 2.46 11.03 1.07
C ARG A 16 2.86 9.75 0.35
N ALA A 17 2.40 8.60 0.83
CA ALA A 17 2.68 7.31 0.18
C ALA A 17 1.97 7.21 -1.18
N VAL A 18 0.72 7.70 -1.26
CA VAL A 18 -0.05 7.78 -2.51
C VAL A 18 0.64 8.71 -3.50
N ALA A 19 1.05 9.91 -3.07
CA ALA A 19 1.73 10.87 -3.93
C ALA A 19 3.06 10.30 -4.49
N TRP A 20 3.84 9.63 -3.64
CA TRP A 20 5.08 8.98 -4.08
C TRP A 20 4.81 7.83 -5.06
N ALA A 21 3.80 6.99 -4.80
CA ALA A 21 3.43 5.90 -5.69
C ALA A 21 2.92 6.41 -7.05
N ALA A 22 2.19 7.54 -7.07
CA ALA A 22 1.74 8.19 -8.29
C ALA A 22 2.90 8.75 -9.12
N ASP A 23 3.87 9.42 -8.50
CA ASP A 23 5.09 9.87 -9.19
C ASP A 23 5.84 8.69 -9.81
N LEU A 24 6.01 7.60 -9.04
CA LEU A 24 6.66 6.40 -9.55
C LEU A 24 5.88 5.80 -10.73
N ALA A 25 4.56 5.70 -10.62
CA ALA A 25 3.70 5.17 -11.69
C ALA A 25 3.82 5.99 -12.97
N ALA A 26 3.79 7.32 -12.86
CA ALA A 26 3.92 8.23 -13.99
C ALA A 26 5.28 8.07 -14.69
N ARG A 27 6.37 8.00 -13.92
CA ARG A 27 7.73 7.87 -14.45
C ARG A 27 8.02 6.53 -15.12
N THR A 28 7.34 5.47 -14.70
CA THR A 28 7.53 4.12 -15.25
C THR A 28 6.45 3.70 -16.21
N ASP A 29 5.48 4.58 -16.51
CA ASP A 29 4.32 4.25 -17.31
C ASP A 29 3.62 2.97 -16.76
N ALA A 30 3.36 2.94 -15.45
CA ALA A 30 2.71 1.81 -14.78
C ALA A 30 1.26 2.14 -14.40
N GLU A 31 0.44 1.11 -14.22
CA GLU A 31 -0.85 1.26 -13.55
C GLU A 31 -0.65 1.52 -12.05
N LEU A 32 -1.47 2.40 -11.48
CA LEU A 32 -1.51 2.64 -10.04
C LEU A 32 -2.80 2.08 -9.46
N VAL A 33 -2.67 1.16 -8.49
CA VAL A 33 -3.79 0.62 -7.73
C VAL A 33 -3.75 1.17 -6.30
N LEU A 34 -4.76 1.95 -5.94
CA LEU A 34 -5.02 2.33 -4.55
C LEU A 34 -5.78 1.19 -3.87
N LEU A 35 -5.11 0.57 -2.89
CA LEU A 35 -5.63 -0.54 -2.11
C LEU A 35 -6.09 -0.06 -0.74
N GLN A 36 -7.35 -0.31 -0.40
CA GLN A 36 -7.87 -0.15 0.95
C GLN A 36 -8.24 -1.52 1.51
N VAL A 37 -7.70 -1.84 2.69
CA VAL A 37 -8.06 -3.06 3.42
C VAL A 37 -8.94 -2.68 4.61
N VAL A 38 -10.12 -3.28 4.68
CA VAL A 38 -11.11 -3.06 5.73
C VAL A 38 -11.52 -4.39 6.36
N ALA A 39 -11.89 -4.38 7.64
CA ALA A 39 -12.41 -5.57 8.30
C ALA A 39 -13.88 -5.84 7.94
N ASP A 40 -14.59 -4.79 7.53
CA ASP A 40 -16.00 -4.80 7.14
C ASP A 40 -16.15 -3.91 5.90
N GLU A 41 -16.83 -4.41 4.87
CA GLU A 41 -17.12 -3.68 3.64
C GLU A 41 -17.81 -2.34 3.93
N ALA A 42 -18.70 -2.29 4.93
CA ALA A 42 -19.43 -1.09 5.31
C ALA A 42 -18.51 0.04 5.83
N ALA A 43 -17.28 -0.28 6.22
CA ALA A 43 -16.29 0.71 6.65
C ALA A 43 -15.53 1.36 5.48
N SER A 44 -15.81 0.95 4.23
CA SER A 44 -15.18 1.47 3.03
C SER A 44 -16.13 2.38 2.25
N ASP A 45 -15.55 3.37 1.56
CA ASP A 45 -16.22 4.14 0.50
C ASP A 45 -15.49 3.87 -0.83
N PRO A 46 -15.96 2.87 -1.62
CA PRO A 46 -15.32 2.51 -2.88
C PRO A 46 -15.35 3.65 -3.91
N PHE A 47 -16.37 4.51 -3.88
CA PHE A 47 -16.49 5.63 -4.83
C PHE A 47 -15.46 6.71 -4.52
N ALA A 48 -15.30 7.07 -3.25
CA ALA A 48 -14.26 8.01 -2.84
C ALA A 48 -12.85 7.47 -3.15
N LEU A 49 -12.60 6.18 -2.94
CA LEU A 49 -11.32 5.56 -3.27
C LEU A 49 -11.06 5.59 -4.79
N ARG A 50 -12.09 5.34 -5.60
CA ARG A 50 -12.00 5.41 -7.06
C ARG A 50 -11.72 6.83 -7.56
N ALA A 51 -12.45 7.81 -7.04
CA ALA A 51 -12.24 9.21 -7.37
C ALA A 51 -10.82 9.67 -7.02
N GLU A 52 -10.29 9.24 -5.87
CA GLU A 52 -8.91 9.53 -5.49
C GLU A 52 -7.90 8.88 -6.44
N ALA A 53 -8.09 7.61 -6.82
CA ALA A 53 -7.22 6.92 -7.76
C ALA A 53 -7.17 7.63 -9.12
N GLU A 54 -8.32 8.05 -9.64
CA GLU A 54 -8.43 8.81 -10.88
C GLU A 54 -7.80 10.20 -10.74
N ARG A 55 -7.98 10.87 -9.60
CA ARG A 55 -7.36 12.18 -9.35
C ARG A 55 -5.84 12.12 -9.38
N VAL A 56 -5.23 11.05 -8.85
CA VAL A 56 -3.75 10.97 -8.72
C VAL A 56 -3.06 10.32 -9.93
N ALA A 57 -3.74 9.45 -10.68
CA ALA A 57 -3.13 8.69 -11.78
C ALA A 57 -3.96 8.72 -13.08
N GLY A 58 -5.03 9.53 -13.14
CA GLY A 58 -5.90 9.66 -14.29
C GLY A 58 -6.51 8.32 -14.73
N PRO A 59 -6.54 8.03 -16.04
CA PRO A 59 -7.15 6.80 -16.57
C PRO A 59 -6.42 5.51 -16.14
N ARG A 60 -5.18 5.62 -15.62
CA ARG A 60 -4.37 4.50 -15.13
C ARG A 60 -4.58 4.23 -13.64
N GLY A 61 -5.36 5.08 -12.98
CA GLY A 61 -5.74 4.95 -11.58
C GLY A 61 -6.85 3.92 -11.40
N ARG A 62 -6.61 2.91 -10.58
CA ARG A 62 -7.61 1.93 -10.16
C ARG A 62 -7.75 1.93 -8.63
N ALA A 63 -8.95 1.62 -8.16
CA ALA A 63 -9.24 1.43 -6.75
C ALA A 63 -9.57 -0.05 -6.49
N ARG A 64 -9.07 -0.57 -5.37
CA ARG A 64 -9.34 -1.93 -4.89
C ARG A 64 -9.66 -1.86 -3.40
N VAL A 65 -10.85 -2.32 -3.03
CA VAL A 65 -11.19 -2.59 -1.63
C VAL A 65 -11.03 -4.09 -1.42
N HIS A 66 -10.39 -4.47 -0.31
CA HIS A 66 -10.21 -5.86 0.08
C HIS A 66 -10.67 -6.04 1.53
N VAL A 67 -11.49 -7.04 1.78
CA VAL A 67 -12.04 -7.31 3.11
C VAL A 67 -11.20 -8.38 3.78
N ASP A 68 -10.50 -8.01 4.84
CA ASP A 68 -9.70 -8.93 5.66
C ASP A 68 -9.65 -8.43 7.12
N PRO A 69 -9.92 -9.30 8.12
CA PRO A 69 -9.84 -8.90 9.53
C PRO A 69 -8.42 -8.55 10.01
N ASP A 70 -7.38 -9.01 9.32
CA ASP A 70 -5.98 -8.61 9.52
C ASP A 70 -5.50 -7.70 8.37
N PRO A 71 -5.37 -6.38 8.59
CA PRO A 71 -4.91 -5.47 7.55
C PRO A 71 -3.56 -5.83 6.94
N SER A 72 -2.64 -6.41 7.71
CA SER A 72 -1.31 -6.73 7.19
C SER A 72 -1.37 -7.91 6.23
N HIS A 73 -2.16 -8.93 6.59
CA HIS A 73 -2.44 -10.08 5.74
C HIS A 73 -3.17 -9.66 4.47
N GLY A 74 -4.27 -8.91 4.60
CA GLY A 74 -5.06 -8.43 3.45
C GLY A 74 -4.25 -7.55 2.50
N ILE A 75 -3.34 -6.71 3.01
CA ILE A 75 -2.47 -5.88 2.14
C ILE A 75 -1.58 -6.76 1.27
N VAL A 76 -0.95 -7.79 1.86
CA VAL A 76 -0.05 -8.69 1.13
C VAL A 76 -0.83 -9.53 0.13
N THR A 77 -1.92 -10.15 0.55
CA THR A 77 -2.77 -10.99 -0.29
C THR A 77 -3.29 -10.21 -1.50
N ALA A 78 -3.87 -9.02 -1.28
CA ALA A 78 -4.40 -8.21 -2.37
C ALA A 78 -3.30 -7.71 -3.32
N ALA A 79 -2.11 -7.40 -2.81
CA ALA A 79 -0.98 -7.02 -3.67
C ALA A 79 -0.50 -8.19 -4.55
N GLU A 80 -0.51 -9.42 -4.02
CA GLU A 80 -0.18 -10.62 -4.79
C GLU A 80 -1.24 -10.92 -5.85
N GLU A 81 -2.54 -10.79 -5.52
CA GLU A 81 -3.66 -10.94 -6.45
C GLU A 81 -3.59 -9.95 -7.62
N GLU A 82 -3.29 -8.69 -7.33
CA GLU A 82 -3.11 -7.65 -8.36
C GLU A 82 -1.81 -7.85 -9.16
N ARG A 83 -0.95 -8.79 -8.77
CA ARG A 83 0.39 -9.02 -9.35
C ARG A 83 1.25 -7.76 -9.28
N ALA A 84 1.27 -7.11 -8.11
CA ALA A 84 2.08 -5.93 -7.89
C ALA A 84 3.56 -6.20 -8.18
N ASP A 85 4.16 -5.35 -8.99
CA ASP A 85 5.62 -5.28 -9.12
C ASP A 85 6.22 -4.52 -7.92
N VAL A 86 5.48 -3.52 -7.43
CA VAL A 86 5.85 -2.72 -6.26
C VAL A 86 4.64 -2.56 -5.36
N LEU A 87 4.81 -2.85 -4.07
CA LEU A 87 3.87 -2.56 -3.00
C LEU A 87 4.42 -1.42 -2.14
N VAL A 88 3.63 -0.36 -2.03
CA VAL A 88 3.91 0.83 -1.24
C VAL A 88 3.00 0.84 -0.03
N VAL A 89 3.57 0.99 1.17
CA VAL A 89 2.78 1.06 2.41
C VAL A 89 3.18 2.29 3.21
N GLY A 90 2.19 3.13 3.53
CA GLY A 90 2.35 4.20 4.50
C GLY A 90 2.45 3.64 5.93
N LYS A 91 3.42 4.10 6.72
CA LYS A 91 3.48 3.69 8.13
C LYS A 91 2.31 4.29 8.90
N ARG A 92 1.44 3.43 9.44
CA ARG A 92 0.47 3.83 10.47
C ARG A 92 1.18 4.18 11.78
N ARG A 93 0.62 5.11 12.55
CA ARG A 93 0.82 5.07 14.00
C ARG A 93 -0.03 3.91 14.51
N HIS A 94 0.60 2.91 15.14
CA HIS A 94 -0.15 1.95 15.94
C HIS A 94 -0.70 2.74 17.14
N GLY A 95 -2.02 2.91 17.23
CA GLY A 95 -2.65 3.24 18.50
C GLY A 95 -2.28 2.15 19.52
N ARG A 96 -2.10 2.53 20.79
CA ARG A 96 -1.81 1.55 21.87
C ARG A 96 -2.82 0.39 21.78
N PRO A 97 -2.39 -0.87 21.68
CA PRO A 97 -3.32 -1.99 21.60
C PRO A 97 -4.08 -2.10 22.93
N GLN A 98 -5.39 -1.91 22.88
CA GLN A 98 -6.29 -2.33 23.95
C GLN A 98 -6.44 -3.85 23.80
N GLY A 99 -5.66 -4.62 24.55
CA GLY A 99 -5.89 -6.06 24.78
C GLY A 99 -5.94 -6.98 23.55
N VAL A 100 -4.79 -7.32 22.97
CA VAL A 100 -4.68 -8.51 22.08
C VAL A 100 -3.43 -9.31 22.41
N SER A 101 -3.63 -10.57 22.79
CA SER A 101 -2.58 -11.56 23.03
C SER A 101 -1.93 -11.98 21.72
N ALA A 102 -0.63 -11.71 21.58
CA ALA A 102 0.13 -11.99 20.37
C ALA A 102 0.38 -13.50 20.21
N ARG A 103 -0.48 -14.20 19.48
CA ARG A 103 -0.08 -15.43 18.77
C ARG A 103 0.53 -15.03 17.43
N GLN A 104 1.86 -15.10 17.37
CA GLN A 104 2.61 -14.97 16.13
C GLN A 104 2.19 -16.09 15.16
N ARG A 105 1.51 -15.75 14.06
CA ARG A 105 1.30 -16.65 12.93
C ARG A 105 2.50 -16.56 11.96
N PRO A 106 2.86 -17.66 11.27
CA PRO A 106 3.98 -17.65 10.34
C PRO A 106 3.70 -16.68 9.19
N LYS A 107 4.64 -15.75 8.96
CA LYS A 107 4.59 -14.76 7.87
C LYS A 107 4.65 -15.50 6.53
N PRO A 108 3.80 -15.16 5.55
CA PRO A 108 3.93 -15.72 4.20
C PRO A 108 5.31 -15.35 3.61
N ARG A 109 5.84 -16.26 2.80
CA ARG A 109 7.17 -16.18 2.18
C ARG A 109 7.24 -15.12 1.07
N LEU A 110 7.17 -13.84 1.45
CA LEU A 110 7.70 -12.76 0.61
C LEU A 110 9.23 -12.77 0.77
N ALA A 111 9.87 -13.66 0.02
CA ALA A 111 11.30 -13.72 -0.10
C ALA A 111 11.83 -12.41 -0.72
N GLN A 112 12.67 -11.72 0.06
CA GLN A 112 13.53 -10.60 -0.34
C GLN A 112 12.83 -9.36 -0.90
N CYS A 113 12.13 -8.63 -0.03
CA CYS A 113 11.87 -7.21 -0.26
C CYS A 113 13.18 -6.42 -0.09
N ALA A 114 13.77 -5.94 -1.19
CA ALA A 114 14.84 -4.95 -1.13
C ALA A 114 14.25 -3.62 -0.61
N LEU A 115 14.42 -3.38 0.69
CA LEU A 115 13.99 -2.15 1.36
C LEU A 115 14.85 -0.98 0.83
N HIS A 116 14.38 -0.29 -0.21
CA HIS A 116 15.09 0.88 -0.74
C HIS A 116 14.89 2.06 0.23
N ARG A 117 15.83 2.24 1.18
CA ARG A 117 15.99 3.48 1.95
C ARG A 117 16.87 4.45 1.16
N ARG A 118 16.26 5.42 0.47
CA ARG A 118 16.88 6.68 0.04
C ARG A 118 15.77 7.75 0.07
N ASP A 119 15.94 8.96 0.59
CA ASP A 119 17.08 9.66 1.16
C ASP A 119 16.58 10.73 2.15
N ARG A 120 17.50 11.25 2.96
CA ARG A 120 17.34 12.35 3.90
C ARG A 120 16.78 13.60 3.23
N GLN A 121 15.66 14.12 3.72
CA GLN A 121 15.44 15.57 3.79
C GLN A 121 14.77 15.92 5.11
N HIS A 122 15.21 17.05 5.66
CA HIS A 122 14.96 17.57 7.00
C HIS A 122 13.47 17.63 7.38
N ASP A 123 13.00 16.71 8.22
CA ASP A 123 12.06 16.93 9.34
C ASP A 123 11.71 15.56 9.97
N GLY A 124 11.58 15.51 11.29
CA GLY A 124 11.66 14.31 12.13
C GLY A 124 10.69 13.16 11.77
N ARG A 125 11.29 11.98 11.52
CA ARG A 125 10.73 10.63 11.80
C ARG A 125 9.43 10.23 11.08
N ARG A 126 9.38 10.24 9.73
CA ARG A 126 8.32 9.55 8.97
C ARG A 126 8.92 8.75 7.81
N GLY A 127 8.74 7.42 7.80
CA GLY A 127 9.37 6.54 6.81
C GLY A 127 8.35 5.84 5.92
N LEU A 128 8.55 5.87 4.61
CA LEU A 128 7.86 5.07 3.62
C LEU A 128 8.46 3.66 3.58
N VAL A 129 7.64 2.62 3.41
CA VAL A 129 8.14 1.26 3.13
C VAL A 129 7.72 0.87 1.73
N VAL A 130 8.70 0.50 0.92
CA VAL A 130 8.54 0.06 -0.47
C VAL A 130 9.10 -1.35 -0.57
N ALA A 131 8.26 -2.27 -1.04
CA ALA A 131 8.64 -3.63 -1.38
C ALA A 131 8.53 -3.78 -2.90
N ALA A 132 9.59 -4.23 -3.56
CA ALA A 132 9.60 -4.51 -4.99
C ALA A 132 9.81 -6.01 -5.23
N ARG A 133 9.07 -6.58 -6.17
CA ARG A 133 9.25 -7.94 -6.65
C ARG A 133 10.48 -7.96 -7.54
N GLY A 134 11.51 -8.73 -7.18
CA GLY A 134 12.70 -8.89 -8.01
C GLY A 134 12.32 -9.44 -9.39
N ALA A 135 12.78 -8.79 -10.46
CA ALA A 135 12.59 -9.27 -11.81
C ALA A 135 13.18 -10.68 -11.91
N ARG A 136 12.35 -11.69 -12.17
CA ARG A 136 12.85 -13.00 -12.59
C ARG A 136 13.32 -12.81 -14.03
N GLY A 137 14.63 -12.92 -14.22
CA GLY A 137 15.24 -13.04 -15.55
C GLY A 137 14.85 -14.35 -16.22
#